data_AF-A0A521BU95-F1
#
_entry.id   AF-A0A521BU95-F1
#
_cell.length_a   1.000
_cell.length_b   1.000
_cell.length_c   1.000
_cell.angle_alpha   90.00
_cell.angle_beta   90.00
_cell.angle_gamma   90.00
#
_symmetry.space_group_name_H-M   'P 1'
#
loop_
_entity.id
_entity.type
_entity.pdbx_description
1 polymer ?
#
loop_
_entity_poly.entity_id
_entity_poly.type
_entity_poly.pdbx_seq_one_letter_code
_entity_poly.pdbx_strand_id
1 'polypeptide(L)'
;MNAAVNTPKKQAVNNLEPVLCRVLREAEEEHRQLQQMFELMGWGDLPDMLKMEIKEDVSAMVDELKGHYSSCDPHVGRRRQRVVHWVNSYSDGICSLDTAVQALRVRSL
;
A
#
# COMPACT_ATOMS: atom_id res chain seq x y z
N MET A 1 49.77 0.95 39.08
CA MET A 1 48.63 1.75 38.57
C MET A 1 48.49 1.47 37.10
N ASN A 2 47.44 0.79 36.63
CA ASN A 2 47.07 0.74 35.22
C ASN A 2 45.54 0.74 35.16
N ALA A 3 45.01 1.79 34.53
CA ALA A 3 43.59 2.11 34.52
C ALA A 3 42.80 1.15 33.62
N ALA A 4 41.68 0.65 34.12
CA ALA A 4 40.73 -0.14 33.37
C ALA A 4 39.96 0.76 32.37
N VAL A 5 40.06 0.43 31.09
CA VAL A 5 39.33 1.10 30.01
C VAL A 5 37.87 0.63 30.05
N ASN A 6 37.00 1.44 30.65
CA ASN A 6 35.54 1.28 30.56
C ASN A 6 35.09 1.49 29.11
N THR A 7 34.63 0.42 28.46
CA THR A 7 34.06 0.48 27.10
C THR A 7 32.54 0.60 27.16
N PRO A 8 31.92 1.66 26.61
CA PRO A 8 30.46 1.83 26.58
C PRO A 8 29.89 1.12 25.34
N LYS A 9 29.77 -0.21 25.37
CA LYS A 9 29.15 -0.98 24.27
C LYS A 9 27.77 -1.56 24.60
N LYS A 10 27.37 -1.58 25.87
CA LYS A 10 26.16 -2.28 26.33
C LYS A 10 24.85 -1.47 26.24
N GLN A 11 24.92 -0.15 26.12
CA GLN A 11 23.73 0.72 26.09
C GLN A 11 23.10 0.89 24.69
N ALA A 12 23.85 0.70 23.60
CA ALA A 12 23.32 0.89 22.24
C ALA A 12 22.39 -0.25 21.78
N VAL A 13 22.64 -1.48 22.24
CA VAL A 13 21.88 -2.68 21.83
C VAL A 13 20.49 -2.73 22.48
N ASN A 14 20.38 -2.31 23.74
CA ASN A 14 19.11 -2.33 24.48
C ASN A 14 18.09 -1.28 23.97
N ASN A 15 18.55 -0.25 23.27
CA ASN A 15 17.68 0.79 22.68
C ASN A 15 17.18 0.42 21.28
N LEU A 16 17.75 -0.61 20.63
CA LEU A 16 17.33 -1.04 19.29
C LEU A 16 16.04 -1.87 19.30
N GLU A 17 15.89 -2.72 20.32
CA GLU A 17 14.72 -3.60 20.50
C GLU A 17 13.38 -2.83 20.55
N PRO A 18 13.21 -1.77 21.37
CA PRO A 18 11.94 -1.02 21.39
C PRO A 18 11.66 -0.27 20.09
N VAL A 19 12.70 0.18 19.38
CA VAL A 19 12.54 0.85 18.07
C VAL A 19 12.13 -0.15 17.00
N LEU A 20 12.77 -1.32 16.95
CA LEU A 20 12.43 -2.38 16.01
C LEU A 20 11.00 -2.88 16.23
N CYS A 21 10.60 -3.13 17.48
CA CYS A 21 9.23 -3.52 17.82
C CYS A 21 8.21 -2.48 17.38
N ARG A 22 8.53 -1.18 17.52
CA ARG A 22 7.67 -0.09 17.04
C ARG A 22 7.53 -0.11 15.52
N VAL A 23 8.64 -0.23 14.78
CA VAL A 23 8.64 -0.27 13.31
C VAL A 23 7.85 -1.47 12.79
N LEU A 24 8.03 -2.65 13.39
CA LEU A 24 7.28 -3.85 13.01
C LEU A 24 5.77 -3.67 13.23
N ARG A 25 5.37 -3.11 14.37
CA ARG A 25 3.95 -2.84 14.66
C ARG A 25 3.34 -1.82 13.70
N GLU A 26 4.10 -0.78 13.33
CA GLU A 26 3.66 0.20 12.34
C GLU A 26 3.48 -0.47 10.96
N ALA A 27 4.42 -1.31 10.54
CA ALA A 27 4.32 -2.05 9.28
C ALA A 27 3.15 -3.06 9.25
N GLU A 28 2.89 -3.77 10.35
CA GLU A 28 1.74 -4.67 10.49
C GLU A 28 0.40 -3.93 10.38
N GLU A 29 0.32 -2.75 11.00
CA GLU A 29 -0.88 -1.92 10.96
C GLU A 29 -1.12 -1.37 9.55
N GLU A 30 -0.09 -0.86 8.88
CA GLU A 30 -0.18 -0.41 7.48
C GLU A 30 -0.61 -1.54 6.54
N HIS A 31 -0.04 -2.74 6.73
CA HIS A 31 -0.40 -3.90 5.92
C HIS A 31 -1.87 -4.30 6.13
N ARG A 32 -2.33 -4.30 7.39
CA ARG A 32 -3.72 -4.60 7.73
C ARG A 32 -4.69 -3.58 7.13
N GLN A 33 -4.37 -2.29 7.22
CA GLN A 33 -5.19 -1.23 6.63
C GLN A 33 -5.29 -1.39 5.12
N LEU A 34 -4.17 -1.68 4.45
CA LEU A 34 -4.15 -1.92 3.01
C LEU A 34 -5.04 -3.10 2.61
N GLN A 35 -4.94 -4.22 3.33
CA GLN A 35 -5.75 -5.40 3.06
C GLN A 35 -7.24 -5.13 3.27
N GLN A 36 -7.61 -4.42 4.33
CA GLN A 36 -8.99 -4.00 4.57
C GLN A 36 -9.55 -3.12 3.45
N MET A 37 -8.72 -2.23 2.87
CA MET A 37 -9.12 -1.40 1.75
C MET A 37 -9.42 -2.21 0.49
N PHE A 38 -8.59 -3.23 0.19
CA PHE A 38 -8.85 -4.15 -0.91
C PHE A 38 -10.09 -5.01 -0.68
N GLU A 39 -10.29 -5.51 0.55
CA GLU A 39 -11.48 -6.26 0.92
C GLU A 39 -12.77 -5.46 0.76
N LEU A 40 -12.76 -4.18 1.15
CA LEU A 40 -13.91 -3.27 0.98
C LEU A 40 -14.32 -3.12 -0.49
N MET A 41 -13.36 -3.20 -1.41
CA MET A 41 -13.59 -3.12 -2.85
C MET A 41 -13.94 -4.47 -3.49
N GLY A 42 -13.92 -5.58 -2.75
CA GLY A 42 -14.07 -6.93 -3.28
C GLY A 42 -12.82 -7.44 -4.03
N TRP A 43 -11.67 -6.84 -3.75
CA TRP A 43 -10.38 -7.08 -4.43
C TRP A 43 -9.35 -7.76 -3.53
N GLY A 44 -9.83 -8.42 -2.46
CA GLY A 44 -8.98 -9.12 -1.48
C GLY A 44 -8.10 -10.21 -2.10
N ASP A 45 -8.57 -10.86 -3.18
CA ASP A 45 -7.88 -11.97 -3.84
C ASP A 45 -7.00 -11.53 -5.04
N LEU A 46 -6.86 -10.22 -5.27
CA LEU A 46 -5.99 -9.75 -6.35
C LEU A 46 -4.52 -10.12 -6.10
N PRO A 47 -3.73 -10.41 -7.15
CA PRO A 47 -2.30 -10.62 -7.02
C PRO A 47 -1.59 -9.40 -6.43
N ASP A 48 -0.59 -9.65 -5.58
CA ASP A 48 0.16 -8.59 -4.90
C ASP A 48 0.75 -7.56 -5.85
N MET A 49 1.21 -8.00 -7.04
CA MET A 49 1.75 -7.10 -8.05
C MET A 49 0.72 -6.06 -8.52
N LEU A 50 -0.53 -6.48 -8.70
CA LEU A 50 -1.62 -5.59 -9.10
C LEU A 50 -2.03 -4.70 -7.94
N LYS A 51 -2.12 -5.26 -6.72
CA LYS A 51 -2.42 -4.50 -5.50
C LYS A 51 -1.40 -3.39 -5.24
N MET A 52 -0.11 -3.66 -5.43
CA MET A 52 0.93 -2.64 -5.26
C MET A 52 0.76 -1.49 -6.27
N GLU A 53 0.45 -1.81 -7.53
CA GLU A 53 0.30 -0.80 -8.59
C GLU A 53 -0.90 0.12 -8.35
N ILE A 54 -2.00 -0.40 -7.80
CA ILE A 54 -3.23 0.39 -7.57
C ILE A 54 -3.41 0.84 -6.12
N LYS A 55 -2.43 0.65 -5.23
CA LYS A 55 -2.54 0.96 -3.80
C LYS A 55 -3.01 2.39 -3.55
N GLU A 56 -2.37 3.37 -4.20
CA GLU A 56 -2.71 4.79 -4.03
C GLU A 56 -4.10 5.12 -4.61
N ASP A 57 -4.41 4.54 -5.76
CA ASP A 57 -5.71 4.68 -6.40
C ASP A 57 -6.83 4.15 -5.49
N VAL A 58 -6.64 2.96 -4.89
CA VAL A 58 -7.57 2.35 -3.94
C VAL A 58 -7.71 3.19 -2.68
N SER A 59 -6.61 3.74 -2.13
CA SER A 59 -6.66 4.68 -1.00
C SER A 59 -7.57 5.86 -1.29
N ALA A 60 -7.34 6.53 -2.41
CA ALA A 60 -8.12 7.70 -2.76
C ALA A 60 -9.55 7.34 -3.23
N MET A 61 -9.86 6.08 -3.55
CA MET A 61 -11.23 5.59 -3.75
C MET A 61 -11.93 5.30 -2.41
N VAL A 62 -11.21 4.78 -1.42
CA VAL A 62 -11.73 4.60 -0.06
C VAL A 62 -12.02 5.95 0.59
N ASP A 63 -11.16 6.94 0.40
CA ASP A 63 -11.40 8.30 0.89
C ASP A 63 -12.62 8.95 0.23
N GLU A 64 -12.86 8.66 -1.05
CA GLU A 64 -14.09 9.05 -1.73
C GLU A 64 -15.31 8.41 -1.08
N LEU A 65 -15.28 7.09 -0.82
CA LEU A 65 -16.37 6.37 -0.15
C LEU A 65 -16.62 6.88 1.29
N LYS A 66 -15.59 7.36 1.97
CA LYS A 66 -15.68 8.01 3.29
C LYS A 66 -16.21 9.45 3.23
N GLY A 67 -16.36 10.02 2.03
CA GLY A 67 -16.86 11.39 1.83
C GLY A 67 -15.78 12.47 1.94
N HIS A 68 -14.49 12.13 1.89
CA HIS A 68 -13.40 13.11 1.92
C HIS A 68 -13.21 13.85 0.58
N TYR A 69 -13.70 13.28 -0.52
CA TYR A 69 -13.61 13.86 -1.88
C TYR A 69 -14.98 13.87 -2.56
N SER A 70 -15.17 14.81 -3.50
CA SER A 70 -16.38 14.86 -4.33
C SER A 70 -16.36 13.75 -5.39
N SER A 71 -17.26 12.78 -5.27
CA SER A 71 -17.48 11.72 -6.27
C SER A 71 -17.88 12.23 -7.66
N CYS A 72 -18.36 13.47 -7.74
CA CYS A 72 -18.78 14.11 -8.98
C CYS A 72 -17.63 14.75 -9.75
N ASP A 73 -16.43 14.84 -9.15
CA ASP A 73 -15.27 15.40 -9.84
C ASP A 73 -14.86 14.50 -11.04
N PRO A 74 -14.69 15.08 -12.25
CA PRO A 74 -14.34 14.30 -13.44
C PRO A 74 -13.01 13.55 -13.33
N HIS A 75 -12.02 14.07 -12.60
CA HIS A 75 -10.73 13.41 -12.44
C HIS A 75 -10.82 12.23 -11.49
N VAL A 76 -11.58 12.37 -10.40
CA VAL A 76 -11.91 11.28 -9.47
C VAL A 76 -12.66 10.15 -10.20
N GLY A 77 -13.67 10.50 -10.99
CA GLY A 77 -14.43 9.54 -11.79
C GLY A 77 -13.57 8.79 -12.82
N ARG A 78 -12.70 9.49 -13.56
CA ARG A 78 -11.78 8.87 -14.53
C ARG A 78 -10.81 7.90 -13.89
N ARG A 79 -10.24 8.26 -12.74
CA ARG A 79 -9.33 7.39 -11.97
C ARG A 79 -10.03 6.09 -11.58
N ARG A 80 -11.22 6.19 -10.96
CA ARG A 80 -12.04 5.03 -10.60
C ARG A 80 -12.36 4.16 -11.81
N GLN A 81 -12.83 4.76 -12.91
CA GLN A 81 -13.17 4.02 -14.13
C GLN A 81 -11.98 3.26 -14.71
N ARG A 82 -10.81 3.91 -14.79
CA ARG A 82 -9.58 3.28 -15.28
C ARG A 82 -9.21 2.06 -14.44
N VAL A 83 -9.18 2.22 -13.13
CA VAL A 83 -8.77 1.16 -12.20
C VAL A 83 -9.73 -0.02 -12.26
N VAL A 84 -11.03 0.26 -12.11
CA VAL A 84 -12.08 -0.78 -12.16
C VAL A 84 -12.05 -1.51 -13.50
N HIS A 85 -11.86 -0.81 -14.62
CA HIS A 85 -11.81 -1.43 -15.94
C HIS A 85 -10.69 -2.45 -16.07
N TRP A 86 -9.45 -2.09 -15.68
CA TRP A 86 -8.30 -2.98 -15.82
C TRP A 86 -8.31 -4.12 -14.80
N VAL A 87 -8.76 -3.86 -13.58
CA VAL A 87 -8.95 -4.90 -12.56
C VAL A 87 -9.99 -5.93 -13.04
N ASN A 88 -11.14 -5.47 -13.53
CA ASN A 88 -12.16 -6.38 -14.04
C ASN A 88 -11.68 -7.12 -15.30
N SER A 89 -10.98 -6.45 -16.21
CA SER A 89 -10.42 -7.10 -17.40
C SER A 89 -9.44 -8.22 -17.04
N TYR A 90 -8.66 -8.05 -15.98
CA TYR A 90 -7.81 -9.11 -15.44
C TYR A 90 -8.63 -10.24 -14.80
N SER A 91 -9.57 -9.90 -13.91
CA SER A 91 -10.42 -10.87 -13.20
C SER A 91 -11.30 -11.71 -14.15
N ASP A 92 -11.77 -11.11 -15.25
CA ASP A 92 -12.57 -11.77 -16.29
C ASP A 92 -11.70 -12.59 -17.26
N GLY A 93 -10.37 -12.58 -17.10
CA GLY A 93 -9.43 -13.29 -17.97
C GLY A 93 -9.27 -12.67 -19.36
N ILE A 94 -9.69 -11.42 -19.56
CA ILE A 94 -9.61 -10.69 -20.83
C ILE A 94 -8.16 -10.25 -21.11
N CYS A 95 -7.39 -9.92 -20.06
CA CYS A 95 -5.99 -9.54 -20.19
C CYS A 95 -5.07 -10.27 -19.21
N SER A 96 -3.77 -10.26 -19.51
CA SER A 96 -2.75 -10.82 -18.61
C SER A 96 -2.47 -9.87 -17.44
N LEU A 97 -1.92 -10.42 -16.34
CA LEU A 97 -1.49 -9.62 -15.19
C LEU A 97 -0.52 -8.50 -15.60
N ASP A 98 0.45 -8.82 -16.45
CA ASP A 98 1.44 -7.85 -16.93
C ASP A 98 0.79 -6.72 -17.72
N THR A 99 -0.17 -7.05 -18.60
CA THR A 99 -0.94 -6.06 -19.36
C THR A 99 -1.72 -5.13 -18.45
N ALA A 100 -2.41 -5.66 -17.44
CA ALA A 100 -3.16 -4.86 -16.47
C ALA A 100 -2.23 -3.91 -15.70
N VAL A 101 -1.11 -4.42 -15.19
CA VAL A 101 -0.10 -3.62 -14.47
C VAL A 101 0.47 -2.52 -15.35
N GLN A 102 0.86 -2.85 -16.59
CA GLN A 102 1.41 -1.86 -17.52
C GLN A 102 0.40 -0.77 -17.89
N ALA A 103 -0.89 -1.10 -18.01
CA ALA A 103 -1.92 -0.13 -18.33
C ALA A 103 -2.30 0.78 -17.14
N LEU A 104 -2.10 0.29 -15.91
CA LEU A 104 -2.35 1.04 -14.69
C LEU A 104 -1.17 1.92 -14.27
N ARG A 105 0.05 1.59 -14.72
CA ARG A 105 1.21 2.46 -14.58
C ARG A 105 0.97 3.83 -15.19
N VAL A 106 0.83 4.82 -14.32
CA VAL A 106 0.82 6.23 -14.74
C VAL A 106 2.24 6.59 -15.16
N ARG A 107 2.49 6.70 -16.46
CA ARG A 107 3.70 7.35 -16.95
C ARG A 107 3.59 8.84 -16.61
N SER A 108 4.47 9.33 -15.75
CA SER A 108 4.68 10.77 -15.62
C SER A 108 5.10 11.29 -17.00
N LEU A 109 4.33 12.23 -17.56
CA LEU A 109 4.67 12.95 -18.78
C LEU A 109 5.91 13.83 -18.57
#